data_AF-A0A191ZJK3-F1
#
_entry.id   AF-A0A191ZJK3-F1
#
_cell.length_a   1.000
_cell.length_b   1.000
_cell.length_c   1.000
_cell.angle_alpha   90.00
_cell.angle_beta   90.00
_cell.angle_gamma   90.00
#
_symmetry.space_group_name_H-M   'P 1'
#
loop_
_entity.id
_entity.type
_entity.pdbx_description
1 polymer ?
#
loop_
_entity_poly.entity_id
_entity_poly.type
_entity_poly.pdbx_seq_one_letter_code
_entity_poly.pdbx_strand_id
1 'polypeptide(L)'
;MTPIELIRNFLQERTDVDPALVQPDRLLADLQIDSFSLLELIFEFEAQWDVQIPNDAVTPKTVQDLIDLVERFMPEHGDGVA
;
A
#
# COMPACT_ATOMS: atom_id res chain seq x y z
N MET A 1 -11.64 -4.70 -2.41
CA MET A 1 -10.75 -3.52 -2.57
C MET A 1 -9.41 -4.01 -3.06
N THR A 2 -8.71 -3.29 -3.94
CA THR A 2 -7.34 -3.66 -4.36
C THR A 2 -6.32 -2.90 -3.51
N PRO A 3 -5.03 -3.30 -3.52
CA PRO A 3 -4.02 -2.62 -2.72
C PRO A 3 -3.90 -1.13 -3.07
N ILE A 4 -3.89 -0.81 -4.37
CA ILE A 4 -3.81 0.58 -4.84
C ILE A 4 -5.02 1.43 -4.44
N GLU A 5 -6.22 0.83 -4.40
CA GLU A 5 -7.43 1.53 -3.96
C GLU A 5 -7.38 1.83 -2.44
N LEU A 6 -6.78 0.94 -1.63
CA LEU A 6 -6.53 1.23 -0.22
C LEU A 6 -5.60 2.42 -0.06
N ILE A 7 -4.47 2.44 -0.79
CA ILE A 7 -3.48 3.52 -0.72
C ILE A 7 -4.14 4.86 -1.09
N ARG A 8 -4.96 4.88 -2.15
CA ARG A 8 -5.70 6.07 -2.55
C ARG A 8 -6.66 6.54 -1.47
N ASN A 9 -7.46 5.64 -0.90
CA ASN A 9 -8.40 6.00 0.16
C ASN A 9 -7.67 6.52 1.41
N PHE A 10 -6.61 5.83 1.84
CA PHE A 10 -5.79 6.26 2.97
C PHE A 10 -5.23 7.67 2.76
N LEU A 11 -4.71 7.96 1.57
CA LEU A 11 -4.18 9.28 1.23
C LEU A 11 -5.28 10.35 1.17
N GLN A 12 -6.43 10.06 0.58
CA GLN A 12 -7.54 11.00 0.51
C GLN A 12 -8.11 11.36 1.89
N GLU A 13 -8.11 10.42 2.84
CA GLU A 13 -8.62 10.67 4.19
C GLU A 13 -7.61 11.40 5.10
N ARG A 14 -6.31 11.26 4.84
CA ARG A 14 -5.24 11.77 5.70
C ARG A 14 -4.49 12.97 5.13
N THR A 15 -4.57 13.20 3.82
CA THR A 15 -3.79 14.21 3.09
C THR A 15 -4.66 14.93 2.05
N ASP A 16 -4.15 16.04 1.49
CA ASP A 16 -4.77 16.74 0.36
C ASP A 16 -4.22 16.24 -1.01
N VAL A 17 -3.52 15.10 -1.01
CA VAL A 17 -2.94 14.53 -2.22
C VAL A 17 -4.05 14.01 -3.13
N ASP A 18 -4.01 14.47 -4.39
CA ASP A 18 -4.93 13.98 -5.41
C ASP A 18 -4.70 12.47 -5.65
N PRO A 19 -5.74 11.62 -5.53
CA PRO A 19 -5.61 10.17 -5.73
C PRO A 19 -5.11 9.80 -7.12
N ALA A 20 -5.28 10.67 -8.13
CA ALA A 20 -4.74 10.47 -9.47
C ALA A 20 -3.20 10.49 -9.50
N LEU A 21 -2.54 11.06 -8.49
CA LEU A 21 -1.08 11.05 -8.37
C LEU A 21 -0.54 9.70 -7.86
N VAL A 22 -1.39 8.84 -7.30
CA VAL A 22 -1.04 7.49 -6.85
C VAL A 22 -0.85 6.60 -8.07
N GLN A 23 0.38 6.62 -8.58
CA GLN A 23 0.84 5.86 -9.74
C GLN A 23 1.99 4.91 -9.33
N PRO A 24 2.16 3.75 -9.99
CA PRO A 24 3.14 2.72 -9.63
C PRO A 24 4.56 3.25 -9.39
N ASP A 25 5.07 4.07 -10.30
CA ASP A 25 6.43 4.63 -10.23
C ASP A 25 6.58 5.79 -9.23
N ARG A 26 5.48 6.25 -8.62
CA ARG A 26 5.52 7.41 -7.71
C ARG A 26 6.18 7.02 -6.39
N LEU A 27 7.06 7.88 -5.88
CA LEU A 27 7.67 7.71 -4.57
C LEU A 27 6.63 7.91 -3.46
N LEU A 28 6.68 7.09 -2.42
CA LEU A 28 5.80 7.22 -1.27
C LEU A 28 6.01 8.56 -0.55
N ALA A 29 7.27 8.99 -0.44
CA ALA A 29 7.62 10.29 0.15
C ALA A 29 7.03 11.48 -0.63
N ASP A 30 6.94 11.37 -1.97
CA ASP A 30 6.29 12.39 -2.81
C ASP A 30 4.76 12.46 -2.61
N LEU A 31 4.18 11.39 -2.08
CA LEU A 31 2.76 11.28 -1.71
C LEU A 31 2.52 11.61 -0.23
N GLN A 32 3.51 12.20 0.45
CA GLN A 32 3.46 12.53 1.88
C GLN A 32 3.30 11.29 2.78
N ILE A 33 3.74 10.12 2.32
CA ILE A 33 3.84 8.92 3.16
C ILE A 33 5.22 8.91 3.80
N ASP A 34 5.26 9.36 5.05
CA ASP A 34 6.43 9.26 5.92
C ASP A 34 6.47 7.89 6.64
N SER A 35 7.55 7.61 7.38
CA SER A 35 7.71 6.34 8.10
C SER A 35 6.56 5.99 9.04
N PHE A 36 5.91 6.98 9.67
CA PHE A 36 4.77 6.73 10.56
C PHE A 36 3.50 6.38 9.77
N SER A 37 3.19 7.17 8.73
CA SER A 37 2.05 6.90 7.85
C SER A 37 2.21 5.58 7.10
N LEU A 38 3.43 5.20 6.75
CA LEU A 38 3.71 3.88 6.19
C LEU A 38 3.37 2.75 7.17
N LEU A 39 3.73 2.89 8.46
CA LEU A 39 3.36 1.89 9.48
C LEU A 39 1.84 1.79 9.66
N GLU A 40 1.13 2.92 9.70
CA GLU A 40 -0.33 2.92 9.75
C GLU A 40 -0.93 2.22 8.52
N LEU A 41 -0.42 2.54 7.33
CA LEU A 41 -0.87 1.96 6.08
C LEU A 41 -0.64 0.43 6.03
N ILE A 42 0.51 -0.04 6.54
CA ILE A 42 0.79 -1.47 6.69
C ILE A 42 -0.21 -2.14 7.65
N PHE A 43 -0.55 -1.51 8.78
CA PHE A 43 -1.56 -2.06 9.69
C PHE A 43 -2.95 -2.14 9.05
N GLU A 44 -3.33 -1.14 8.23
CA GLU A 44 -4.58 -1.18 7.48
C GLU A 44 -4.58 -2.32 6.44
N PHE A 45 -3.44 -2.58 5.80
CA PHE A 45 -3.26 -3.75 4.92
C PHE A 45 -3.41 -5.07 5.68
N GLU A 46 -2.72 -5.23 6.80
CA GLU A 46 -2.82 -6.42 7.66
C GLU A 46 -4.26 -6.67 8.09
N ALA A 47 -4.98 -5.62 8.54
CA ALA A 47 -6.37 -5.73 8.97
C ALA A 47 -7.34 -6.02 7.82
N GLN A 48 -7.14 -5.44 6.64
CA GLN A 48 -8.04 -5.60 5.50
C GLN A 48 -7.96 -7.00 4.87
N TRP A 49 -6.76 -7.59 4.80
CA TRP A 49 -6.54 -8.90 4.16
C TRP A 49 -6.25 -10.04 5.15
N ASP A 50 -6.31 -9.77 6.45
CA ASP A 50 -5.99 -10.73 7.53
C ASP A 50 -4.58 -11.34 7.34
N VAL A 51 -3.61 -10.48 7.04
CA VAL A 51 -2.20 -10.87 6.81
C VAL A 51 -1.29 -10.32 7.91
N GLN A 52 -0.08 -10.84 8.00
CA GLN A 52 1.00 -10.24 8.80
C GLN A 52 2.22 -9.96 7.94
N ILE A 53 2.67 -8.71 7.95
CA ILE A 53 3.87 -8.25 7.26
C ILE A 53 4.99 -8.13 8.31
N PRO A 54 6.11 -8.86 8.16
CA PRO A 54 7.18 -8.83 9.14
C PRO A 54 7.85 -7.45 9.19
N ASN A 55 8.17 -6.97 10.39
CA ASN A 55 8.84 -5.67 10.59
C ASN A 55 10.24 -5.57 9.97
N ASP A 56 10.88 -6.70 9.66
CA ASP A 56 12.18 -6.75 8.97
C ASP A 56 12.02 -6.79 7.43
N ALA A 57 10.80 -6.68 6.93
CA ALA A 57 10.54 -6.55 5.49
C ALA A 57 11.26 -5.33 4.92
N VAL A 58 11.63 -5.43 3.63
CA VAL A 58 12.21 -4.32 2.89
C VAL A 58 11.24 -3.14 2.91
N THR A 59 11.74 -1.96 3.29
CA THR A 59 10.93 -0.75 3.31
C THR A 59 10.63 -0.29 1.89
N PRO A 60 9.35 -0.19 1.51
CA PRO A 60 8.98 0.22 0.16
C PRO A 60 9.30 1.68 -0.09
N LYS A 61 9.70 1.98 -1.32
CA LYS A 61 10.03 3.35 -1.76
C LYS A 61 9.01 3.94 -2.70
N THR A 62 8.41 3.11 -3.55
CA THR A 62 7.39 3.50 -4.53
C THR A 62 6.05 2.86 -4.20
N VAL A 63 5.00 3.36 -4.84
CA VAL A 63 3.67 2.74 -4.77
C VAL A 63 3.72 1.29 -5.24
N GLN A 64 4.40 1.00 -6.34
CA GLN A 64 4.53 -0.38 -6.84
C GLN A 64 5.25 -1.29 -5.83
N ASP A 65 6.34 -0.82 -5.21
CA ASP A 65 7.08 -1.61 -4.21
C ASP A 65 6.18 -1.98 -3.02
N LEU A 66 5.36 -1.04 -2.56
CA LEU A 66 4.39 -1.29 -1.50
C LEU A 66 3.31 -2.30 -1.93
N ILE A 67 2.79 -2.17 -3.15
CA ILE A 67 1.82 -3.13 -3.69
C ILE A 67 2.44 -4.52 -3.76
N ASP A 68 3.62 -4.66 -4.36
CA ASP A 68 4.34 -5.94 -4.48
C ASP A 68 4.64 -6.56 -3.10
N LEU A 69 5.01 -5.71 -2.13
CA LEU A 69 5.25 -6.14 -0.76
C LEU A 69 4.00 -6.76 -0.16
N VAL A 70 2.84 -6.09 -0.25
CA VAL A 70 1.61 -6.59 0.37
C VAL A 70 1.08 -7.81 -0.39
N GLU A 71 1.07 -7.77 -1.73
CA GLU A 71 0.59 -8.89 -2.57
C GLU A 71 1.37 -10.17 -2.33
N ARG A 72 2.66 -10.09 -1.95
CA ARG A 72 3.46 -11.26 -1.56
C ARG A 72 2.92 -11.99 -0.32
N PHE A 73 2.26 -11.28 0.59
CA PHE A 73 1.70 -11.85 1.81
C PHE A 73 0.18 -12.04 1.73
N MET A 74 -0.47 -11.42 0.75
CA MET A 74 -1.89 -11.67 0.51
C MET A 74 -2.11 -13.15 0.19
N PRO A 75 -3.13 -13.78 0.79
CA PRO A 75 -3.56 -15.08 0.33
C PRO A 75 -3.94 -14.94 -1.14
N GLU A 76 -3.38 -15.82 -1.97
CA GLU A 76 -3.70 -15.95 -3.40
C GLU A 76 -5.22 -16.07 -3.59
N HIS A 77 -5.90 -14.94 -3.73
CA HIS A 77 -7.22 -14.96 -4.34
C HIS A 77 -6.96 -15.12 -5.82
N GLY A 78 -6.94 -16.38 -6.25
CA GLY A 78 -6.88 -16.75 -7.66
C GLY A 78 -8.03 -16.07 -8.40
N ASP A 79 -7.75 -14.90 -8.95
CA ASP A 79 -8.49 -14.29 -10.05
C ASP A 79 -7.47 -13.69 -11.02
N GLY A 80 -6.52 -14.54 -11.43
CA GLY A 80 -5.91 -14.42 -12.73
C GLY A 80 -6.96 -14.76 -13.78
N VAL A 81 -7.82 -13.81 -14.12
CA VAL A 81 -8.64 -13.88 -15.32
C VAL A 81 -7.72 -13.90 -16.54
N ALA A 82 -7.60 -15.07 -17.16
CA ALA A 82 -7.19 -15.27 -18.55
C ALA A 82 -8.17 -16.23 -19.22
#